data_AF-A0A1R4EQR8-F1
#
_entry.id   AF-A0A1R4EQR8-F1
#
_cell.length_a   1.000
_cell.length_b   1.000
_cell.length_c   1.000
_cell.angle_alpha   90.00
_cell.angle_beta   90.00
_cell.angle_gamma   90.00
#
_symmetry.space_group_name_H-M   'P 1'
#
loop_
_entity.id
_entity.type
_entity.pdbx_description
1 polymer ?
#
loop_
_entity_poly.entity_id
_entity_poly.type
_entity_poly.pdbx_seq_one_letter_code
_entity_poly.pdbx_strand_id
1 'polypeptide(L)'
;MFRHTAVALTLASVAALTAACSNPEAPAGVEAAAATKVALPPECENHPLLAAMPTAQTIAGKPLTEIECQAFSVSMTYGEPGTSAEILLIDSKAPVPEESGALSGLLAGAQETAFKSVVAGVEMTKGVREMALSSPPALASIGGEDYLAVVMEAPTGEPVVIGVEPKDSGGRVGSLMSALKGRYGLTIHIEQDDLSGAAAARTAYQPYLSAMRLNALP
;
A
#
# COMPACT_ATOMS: atom_id res chain seq x y z
N MET A 1 15.69 58.32 -20.62
CA MET A 1 14.97 59.61 -20.73
C MET A 1 13.84 59.44 -21.73
N PHE A 2 12.70 60.09 -21.45
CA PHE A 2 11.42 60.11 -22.17
C PHE A 2 10.33 59.12 -21.74
N ARG A 3 9.29 59.76 -21.19
CA ARG A 3 7.96 59.33 -20.72
C ARG A 3 6.97 59.21 -21.91
N HIS A 4 5.73 58.85 -21.54
CA HIS A 4 4.42 59.06 -22.24
C HIS A 4 4.00 57.85 -23.10
N THR A 5 2.75 57.35 -23.10
CA THR A 5 1.47 57.80 -22.53
C THR A 5 0.47 56.64 -22.63
N ALA A 6 -0.41 56.52 -21.65
CA ALA A 6 -1.61 55.68 -21.70
C ALA A 6 -2.69 56.29 -22.61
N VAL A 7 -3.53 55.46 -23.21
CA VAL A 7 -4.93 55.81 -23.54
C VAL A 7 -5.81 54.61 -23.23
N ALA A 8 -6.60 54.74 -22.18
CA ALA A 8 -7.83 53.99 -21.93
C ALA A 8 -9.00 54.95 -22.20
N LEU A 9 -10.08 54.48 -22.84
CA LEU A 9 -11.44 55.05 -22.75
C LEU A 9 -12.38 54.17 -23.58
N THR A 10 -13.31 53.47 -22.94
CA THR A 10 -14.76 53.77 -22.90
C THR A 10 -15.40 52.59 -22.16
N LEU A 11 -16.49 52.65 -21.38
CA LEU A 11 -17.45 53.66 -20.93
C LEU A 11 -18.09 53.02 -19.67
N ALA A 12 -18.03 53.67 -18.51
CA ALA A 12 -19.20 54.22 -17.80
C ALA A 12 -20.48 53.35 -17.92
N SER A 13 -20.80 52.52 -16.92
CA SER A 13 -21.51 52.85 -15.66
C SER A 13 -23.04 52.91 -15.80
N VAL A 14 -23.73 51.90 -15.25
CA VAL A 14 -24.93 52.04 -14.38
C VAL A 14 -24.94 50.74 -13.53
N ALA A 15 -24.47 50.71 -12.29
CA ALA A 15 -25.13 51.16 -11.04
C ALA A 15 -26.58 50.62 -10.91
N ALA A 16 -27.09 50.08 -9.81
CA ALA A 16 -26.55 49.69 -8.52
C ALA A 16 -27.75 49.07 -7.73
N LEU A 17 -27.44 48.19 -6.76
CA LEU A 17 -28.13 48.02 -5.46
C LEU A 17 -29.50 47.28 -5.46
N THR A 18 -29.87 46.41 -4.52
CA THR A 18 -29.44 46.17 -3.13
C THR A 18 -29.79 44.73 -2.70
N ALA A 19 -28.90 44.09 -1.94
CA ALA A 19 -29.25 43.43 -0.68
C ALA A 19 -27.95 43.14 0.09
N ALA A 20 -27.69 43.96 1.09
CA ALA A 20 -26.63 43.76 2.06
C ALA A 20 -27.07 42.71 3.08
N CYS A 21 -26.29 41.65 3.23
CA CYS A 21 -26.09 40.95 4.50
C CYS A 21 -24.62 40.55 4.58
N SER A 22 -23.96 41.16 5.55
CA SER A 22 -22.54 41.04 5.88
C SER A 22 -22.18 39.62 6.36
N ASN A 23 -21.13 39.02 5.80
CA ASN A 23 -20.09 38.35 6.57
C ASN A 23 -18.81 38.11 5.73
N PRO A 24 -17.60 38.24 6.32
CA PRO A 24 -16.32 38.15 5.61
C PRO A 24 -15.84 36.70 5.47
N GLU A 25 -15.04 36.45 4.43
CA GLU A 25 -14.19 35.27 4.21
C GLU A 25 -14.86 33.88 4.28
N ALA A 26 -15.35 33.43 3.12
CA ALA A 26 -15.36 32.02 2.81
C ALA A 26 -14.14 31.72 1.92
N PRO A 27 -13.20 30.85 2.33
CA PRO A 27 -12.14 30.42 1.43
C PRO A 27 -12.79 29.69 0.27
N ALA A 28 -12.25 29.91 -0.94
CA ALA A 28 -12.59 29.12 -2.12
C ALA A 28 -12.47 27.65 -1.73
N GLY A 29 -13.62 26.98 -1.62
CA GLY A 29 -13.67 25.54 -1.48
C GLY A 29 -12.98 24.97 -2.69
N VAL A 30 -11.77 24.45 -2.49
CA VAL A 30 -11.19 23.48 -3.40
C VAL A 30 -12.20 22.35 -3.38
N GLU A 31 -13.01 22.29 -4.44
CA GLU A 31 -13.85 21.15 -4.75
C GLU A 31 -12.89 19.97 -4.83
N ALA A 32 -12.79 19.22 -3.73
CA ALA A 32 -12.14 17.94 -3.74
C ALA A 32 -12.90 17.15 -4.80
N ALA A 33 -12.26 16.96 -5.97
CA ALA A 33 -12.79 16.12 -7.02
C ALA A 33 -13.22 14.83 -6.35
N ALA A 34 -14.53 14.55 -6.38
CA ALA A 34 -15.07 13.36 -5.76
C ALA A 34 -14.34 12.17 -6.39
N ALA A 35 -13.48 11.51 -5.60
CA ALA A 35 -12.75 10.35 -6.06
C ALA A 35 -13.80 9.34 -6.56
N THR A 36 -13.77 9.08 -7.87
CA THR A 36 -14.68 8.12 -8.47
C THR A 36 -14.35 6.77 -7.86
N LYS A 37 -15.35 6.14 -7.23
CA LYS A 37 -15.20 4.82 -6.62
C LYS A 37 -14.69 3.85 -7.68
N VAL A 38 -13.54 3.23 -7.45
CA VAL A 38 -13.04 2.16 -8.32
C VAL A 38 -14.03 1.01 -8.25
N ALA A 39 -14.57 0.65 -9.42
CA ALA A 39 -15.49 -0.46 -9.55
C ALA A 39 -14.71 -1.78 -9.49
N LEU A 40 -15.35 -2.80 -8.93
CA LEU A 40 -14.79 -4.15 -8.93
C LEU A 40 -14.79 -4.69 -10.37
N PRO A 41 -13.66 -5.15 -10.91
CA PRO A 41 -13.63 -5.80 -12.22
C PRO A 41 -14.46 -7.09 -12.25
N PRO A 42 -15.03 -7.49 -13.40
CA PRO A 42 -15.81 -8.73 -13.52
C PRO A 42 -15.05 -9.99 -13.08
N GLU A 43 -13.75 -10.07 -13.37
CA GLU A 43 -12.87 -11.18 -12.99
C GLU A 43 -12.69 -11.32 -11.46
N CYS A 44 -12.99 -10.28 -10.71
CA CYS A 44 -12.97 -10.31 -9.25
C CYS A 44 -14.31 -10.74 -8.65
N GLU A 45 -15.37 -10.86 -9.45
CA GLU A 45 -16.69 -11.23 -8.96
C GLU A 45 -16.63 -12.63 -8.34
N ASN A 46 -17.07 -12.74 -7.08
CA ASN A 46 -17.02 -13.97 -6.28
C ASN A 46 -15.60 -14.53 -6.01
N HIS A 47 -14.54 -13.75 -6.23
CA HIS A 47 -13.18 -14.21 -5.93
C HIS A 47 -13.01 -14.49 -4.42
N PRO A 48 -12.59 -15.70 -4.00
CA PRO A 48 -12.58 -16.10 -2.58
C PRO A 48 -11.73 -15.20 -1.67
N LEU A 49 -10.64 -14.64 -2.20
CA LEU A 49 -9.75 -13.76 -1.45
C LEU A 49 -10.30 -12.35 -1.23
N LEU A 50 -11.29 -11.92 -2.02
CA LEU A 50 -11.79 -10.54 -1.97
C LEU A 50 -12.41 -10.19 -0.60
N ALA A 51 -12.98 -11.18 0.09
CA ALA A 51 -13.53 -10.99 1.44
C ALA A 51 -12.48 -10.57 2.48
N ALA A 52 -11.21 -10.94 2.26
CA ALA A 52 -10.09 -10.60 3.12
C ALA A 52 -9.38 -9.30 2.70
N MET A 53 -9.63 -8.80 1.48
CA MET A 53 -9.07 -7.55 0.98
C MET A 53 -9.75 -6.33 1.63
N PRO A 54 -9.10 -5.15 1.62
CA PRO A 54 -9.71 -3.93 2.12
C PRO A 54 -10.94 -3.54 1.30
N THR A 55 -11.93 -2.95 1.97
CA THR A 55 -13.12 -2.39 1.30
C THR A 55 -13.05 -0.87 1.16
N ALA A 56 -12.03 -0.25 1.76
CA ALA A 56 -11.84 1.19 1.75
C ALA A 56 -11.34 1.66 0.38
N GLN A 57 -11.92 2.75 -0.12
CA GLN A 57 -11.49 3.43 -1.34
C GLN A 57 -10.29 4.35 -1.11
N THR A 58 -9.86 4.50 0.15
CA THR A 58 -8.70 5.31 0.51
C THR A 58 -8.07 4.71 1.76
N ILE A 59 -6.75 4.55 1.74
CA ILE A 59 -5.94 4.12 2.90
C ILE A 59 -4.73 5.05 2.98
N ALA A 60 -4.41 5.54 4.19
CA ALA A 60 -3.30 6.47 4.42
C ALA A 60 -3.29 7.70 3.48
N GLY A 61 -4.49 8.19 3.12
CA GLY A 61 -4.65 9.32 2.20
C GLY A 61 -4.44 9.00 0.71
N LYS A 62 -4.13 7.75 0.34
CA LYS A 62 -3.99 7.31 -1.04
C LYS A 62 -5.30 6.68 -1.54
N PRO A 63 -5.87 7.14 -2.67
CA PRO A 63 -7.07 6.55 -3.23
C PRO A 63 -6.76 5.17 -3.82
N LEU A 64 -7.73 4.25 -3.82
CA LEU A 64 -7.67 3.02 -4.60
C LEU A 64 -7.63 3.41 -6.08
N THR A 65 -6.67 2.88 -6.83
CA THR A 65 -6.48 3.18 -8.26
C THR A 65 -6.66 1.94 -9.12
N GLU A 66 -6.35 0.76 -8.59
CA GLU A 66 -6.41 -0.49 -9.33
C GLU A 66 -6.82 -1.67 -8.46
N ILE A 67 -7.58 -2.59 -9.05
CA ILE A 67 -7.89 -3.90 -8.48
C ILE A 67 -7.59 -4.91 -9.58
N GLU A 68 -6.75 -5.90 -9.30
CA GLU A 68 -6.48 -7.00 -10.22
C GLU A 68 -6.82 -8.33 -9.55
N CYS A 69 -7.58 -9.18 -10.23
CA CYS A 69 -7.83 -10.54 -9.78
C CYS A 69 -7.32 -11.54 -10.81
N GLN A 70 -6.49 -12.46 -10.32
CA GLN A 70 -6.03 -13.63 -11.05
C GLN A 70 -6.63 -14.87 -10.40
N ALA A 71 -6.48 -16.04 -11.03
CA ALA A 71 -7.10 -17.28 -10.55
C ALA A 71 -6.78 -17.65 -9.08
N PHE A 72 -5.66 -17.17 -8.54
CA PHE A 72 -5.18 -17.52 -7.22
C PHE A 72 -4.72 -16.32 -6.39
N SER A 73 -4.90 -15.09 -6.90
CA SER A 73 -4.41 -13.90 -6.22
C SER A 73 -5.27 -12.68 -6.48
N VAL A 74 -5.29 -11.77 -5.51
CA VAL A 74 -5.89 -10.44 -5.66
C VAL A 74 -4.84 -9.41 -5.31
N SER A 75 -4.68 -8.41 -6.18
CA SER A 75 -3.90 -7.21 -5.91
C SER A 75 -4.81 -5.99 -5.82
N MET A 76 -4.50 -5.07 -4.91
CA MET A 76 -5.12 -3.75 -4.82
C MET A 76 -4.04 -2.69 -4.68
N THR A 77 -4.04 -1.71 -5.59
CA THR A 77 -3.07 -0.62 -5.62
C THR A 77 -3.71 0.68 -5.15
N TYR A 78 -3.06 1.35 -4.21
CA TYR A 78 -3.46 2.64 -3.68
C TYR A 78 -2.46 3.72 -4.08
N GLY A 79 -2.94 4.79 -4.72
CA GLY A 79 -2.15 5.93 -5.17
C GLY A 79 -1.60 5.75 -6.59
N GLU A 80 -0.80 6.73 -7.00
CA GLU A 80 -0.22 6.81 -8.34
C GLU A 80 1.16 6.14 -8.39
N PRO A 81 1.60 5.67 -9.58
CA PRO A 81 2.95 5.16 -9.78
C PRO A 81 4.03 6.13 -9.27
N GLY A 82 5.08 5.60 -8.65
CA GLY A 82 6.12 6.39 -7.97
C GLY A 82 5.81 6.72 -6.50
N THR A 83 4.55 6.56 -6.08
CA THR A 83 4.11 6.79 -4.69
C THR A 83 3.07 5.77 -4.24
N SER A 84 3.00 4.63 -4.92
CA SER A 84 1.92 3.65 -4.76
C SER A 84 2.10 2.78 -3.51
N ALA A 85 1.00 2.15 -3.09
CA ALA A 85 1.02 1.06 -2.13
C ALA A 85 0.22 -0.11 -2.71
N GLU A 86 0.89 -1.22 -2.99
CA GLU A 86 0.29 -2.44 -3.52
C GLU A 86 0.08 -3.45 -2.40
N ILE A 87 -1.13 -4.00 -2.29
CA ILE A 87 -1.46 -5.13 -1.43
C ILE A 87 -1.70 -6.34 -2.31
N LEU A 88 -0.88 -7.38 -2.17
CA LEU A 88 -1.02 -8.64 -2.88
C LEU A 88 -1.34 -9.78 -1.90
N LEU A 89 -2.42 -10.49 -2.16
CA LEU A 89 -2.83 -11.67 -1.42
C LEU A 89 -2.92 -12.87 -2.37
N ILE A 90 -2.23 -13.95 -2.03
CA ILE A 90 -2.08 -15.17 -2.83
C ILE A 90 -2.65 -16.37 -2.07
N ASP A 91 -3.35 -17.27 -2.76
CA ASP A 91 -3.80 -18.57 -2.25
C ASP A 91 -3.02 -19.71 -2.92
N SER A 92 -2.13 -20.35 -2.18
CA SER A 92 -1.32 -21.49 -2.67
C SER A 92 -2.13 -22.76 -2.96
N LYS A 93 -3.40 -22.81 -2.54
CA LYS A 93 -4.31 -23.95 -2.71
C LYS A 93 -5.56 -23.56 -3.48
N ALA A 94 -5.52 -22.45 -4.22
CA ALA A 94 -6.60 -22.08 -5.12
C ALA A 94 -6.82 -23.22 -6.14
N PRO A 95 -8.07 -23.57 -6.46
CA PRO A 95 -8.34 -24.48 -7.56
C PRO A 95 -7.71 -23.96 -8.85
N VAL A 96 -6.99 -24.82 -9.58
CA VAL A 96 -6.49 -24.49 -10.91
C VAL A 96 -7.68 -24.52 -11.88
N PRO A 97 -7.90 -23.46 -12.69
CA PRO A 97 -9.03 -23.42 -13.62
C PRO A 97 -8.97 -24.59 -14.62
N GLU A 98 -10.10 -25.27 -14.86
CA GLU A 98 -10.14 -26.46 -15.71
C GLU A 98 -9.72 -26.16 -17.16
N GLU A 99 -10.03 -24.95 -17.64
CA GLU A 99 -9.65 -24.44 -18.95
C GLU A 99 -8.13 -24.31 -19.15
N SER A 100 -7.34 -24.40 -18.08
CA SER A 100 -5.87 -24.33 -18.14
C SER A 100 -5.25 -25.50 -18.91
N GLY A 101 -5.96 -26.62 -19.04
CA GLY A 101 -5.55 -27.77 -19.86
C GLY A 101 -4.11 -28.21 -19.56
N ALA A 102 -3.25 -28.17 -20.57
CA ALA A 102 -1.83 -28.56 -20.47
C ALA A 102 -1.01 -27.66 -19.53
N LEU A 103 -1.46 -26.44 -19.21
CA LEU A 103 -0.77 -25.50 -18.34
C LEU A 103 -1.12 -25.69 -16.86
N SER A 104 -2.03 -26.60 -16.52
CA SER A 104 -2.53 -26.77 -15.15
C SER A 104 -1.41 -27.01 -14.12
N GLY A 105 -0.42 -27.84 -14.48
CA GLY A 105 0.74 -28.11 -13.62
C GLY A 105 1.67 -26.90 -13.46
N LEU A 106 1.79 -26.06 -14.49
CA LEU A 106 2.56 -24.82 -14.42
C LEU A 106 1.90 -23.81 -13.48
N LEU A 107 0.57 -23.66 -13.57
CA LEU A 107 -0.18 -22.76 -12.69
C LEU A 107 -0.12 -23.21 -11.22
N ALA A 108 -0.32 -24.50 -10.95
CA ALA A 108 -0.16 -25.04 -9.60
C ALA A 108 1.26 -24.81 -9.06
N GLY A 109 2.28 -25.04 -9.89
CA GLY A 109 3.67 -24.80 -9.52
C GLY A 109 3.97 -23.32 -9.25
N ALA A 110 3.41 -22.40 -10.05
CA ALA A 110 3.56 -20.96 -9.86
C ALA A 110 2.90 -20.48 -8.55
N GLN A 111 1.69 -20.95 -8.24
CA GLN A 111 0.98 -20.69 -6.99
C GLN A 111 1.80 -21.10 -5.76
N GLU A 112 2.31 -22.34 -5.78
CA GLU A 112 3.11 -22.88 -4.69
C GLU A 112 4.44 -22.13 -4.54
N THR A 113 5.10 -21.80 -5.66
CA THR A 113 6.36 -21.07 -5.67
C THR A 113 6.20 -19.66 -5.10
N ALA A 114 5.13 -18.96 -5.47
CA ALA A 114 4.85 -17.63 -4.98
C ALA A 114 4.64 -17.63 -3.45
N PHE A 115 3.85 -18.57 -2.94
CA PHE A 115 3.67 -18.72 -1.49
C PHE A 115 4.96 -19.11 -0.76
N LYS A 116 5.72 -20.09 -1.28
CA LYS A 116 7.00 -20.49 -0.69
C LYS A 116 8.01 -19.34 -0.65
N SER A 117 7.98 -18.45 -1.63
CA SER A 117 8.83 -17.26 -1.65
C SER A 117 8.48 -16.30 -0.51
N VAL A 118 7.19 -16.11 -0.22
CA VAL A 118 6.75 -15.33 0.95
C VAL A 118 7.18 -16.00 2.26
N VAL A 119 7.00 -17.32 2.39
CA VAL A 119 7.45 -18.07 3.58
C VAL A 119 8.95 -17.89 3.80
N ALA A 120 9.76 -18.09 2.77
CA ALA A 120 11.21 -17.91 2.84
C ALA A 120 11.58 -16.47 3.22
N GLY A 121 10.92 -15.46 2.63
CA GLY A 121 11.11 -14.06 2.98
C GLY A 121 10.81 -13.77 4.45
N VAL A 122 9.72 -14.35 4.99
CA VAL A 122 9.36 -14.24 6.42
C VAL A 122 10.44 -14.87 7.31
N GLU A 123 10.84 -16.10 7.01
CA GLU A 123 11.83 -16.84 7.79
C GLU A 123 13.20 -16.16 7.78
N MET A 124 13.68 -15.75 6.61
CA MET A 124 14.95 -15.02 6.47
C MET A 124 14.93 -13.71 7.25
N THR A 125 13.85 -12.93 7.15
CA THR A 125 13.74 -11.64 7.84
C THR A 125 13.75 -11.80 9.36
N LYS A 126 13.05 -12.81 9.88
CA LYS A 126 13.08 -13.15 11.31
C LYS A 126 14.48 -13.60 11.75
N GLY A 127 15.11 -14.50 10.98
CA GLY A 127 16.44 -15.02 11.28
C GLY A 127 17.49 -13.92 11.34
N VAL A 128 17.48 -12.97 10.40
CA VAL A 128 18.38 -11.80 10.42
C VAL A 128 18.20 -10.96 11.67
N ARG A 129 16.94 -10.68 12.07
CA ARG A 129 16.65 -9.95 13.31
C ARG A 129 17.17 -10.69 14.54
N GLU A 130 16.89 -11.98 14.66
CA GLU A 130 17.31 -12.82 15.78
C GLU A 130 18.84 -12.88 15.89
N MET A 131 19.55 -13.04 14.77
CA MET A 131 21.01 -13.00 14.73
C MET A 131 21.57 -11.66 15.22
N ALA A 132 21.01 -10.54 14.75
CA ALA A 132 21.45 -9.21 15.17
C ALA A 132 21.21 -8.97 16.68
N LEU A 133 20.07 -9.41 17.21
CA LEU A 133 19.74 -9.30 18.63
C LEU A 133 20.61 -10.19 19.52
N SER A 134 21.10 -11.32 19.00
CA SER A 134 21.97 -12.24 19.76
C SER A 134 23.38 -11.70 20.01
N SER A 135 23.77 -10.59 19.37
CA SER A 135 25.15 -10.07 19.40
C SER A 135 25.17 -8.53 19.42
N PRO A 136 25.57 -7.88 20.54
CA PRO A 136 25.65 -6.43 20.63
C PRO A 136 26.54 -5.78 19.54
N PRO A 137 27.69 -6.36 19.14
CA PRO A 137 28.46 -5.85 18.00
C PRO A 137 27.68 -5.90 16.68
N ALA A 138 26.86 -6.93 16.45
CA ALA A 138 26.04 -7.02 15.25
C ALA A 138 24.95 -5.94 15.24
N LEU A 139 24.25 -5.74 16.36
CA LEU A 139 23.27 -4.67 16.51
C LEU A 139 23.89 -3.27 16.29
N ALA A 140 25.09 -3.04 16.81
CA ALA A 140 25.82 -1.80 16.55
C ALA A 140 26.19 -1.64 15.06
N SER A 141 26.61 -2.72 14.40
CA SER A 141 27.01 -2.70 12.99
C SER A 141 25.87 -2.42 12.01
N ILE A 142 24.63 -2.79 12.35
CA ILE A 142 23.47 -2.45 11.53
C ILE A 142 22.96 -1.01 11.76
N GLY A 143 23.46 -0.33 12.80
CA GLY A 143 23.08 1.04 13.14
C GLY A 143 22.13 1.18 14.33
N GLY A 144 21.86 0.10 15.07
CA GLY A 144 21.00 0.08 16.25
C GLY A 144 19.60 -0.49 16.00
N GLU A 145 18.73 -0.42 17.02
CA GLU A 145 17.42 -1.08 17.01
C GLU A 145 16.47 -0.59 15.93
N ASP A 146 16.56 0.68 15.53
CA ASP A 146 15.71 1.22 14.46
C ASP A 146 16.08 0.67 13.08
N TYR A 147 17.22 -0.01 12.93
CA TYR A 147 17.61 -0.67 11.68
C TYR A 147 17.48 -2.18 11.75
N LEU A 148 16.79 -2.70 12.77
CA LEU A 148 16.34 -4.09 12.79
C LEU A 148 15.10 -4.24 11.92
N ALA A 149 15.01 -5.36 11.20
CA ALA A 149 13.77 -5.77 10.57
C ALA A 149 12.61 -5.76 11.59
N VAL A 150 11.44 -5.29 11.16
CA VAL A 150 10.23 -5.23 11.98
C VAL A 150 9.62 -6.63 12.05
N VAL A 151 9.15 -7.01 13.24
CA VAL A 151 8.29 -8.18 13.46
C VAL A 151 7.08 -7.71 14.27
N MET A 152 5.89 -8.00 13.76
CA MET A 152 4.57 -7.70 14.32
C MET A 152 3.69 -8.94 14.24
N GLU A 153 2.50 -8.90 14.83
CA GLU A 153 1.48 -9.95 14.68
C GLU A 153 0.37 -9.47 13.76
N ALA A 154 -0.07 -10.33 12.85
CA ALA A 154 -1.29 -10.13 12.08
C ALA A 154 -2.52 -10.21 13.01
N PRO A 155 -3.67 -9.65 12.61
CA PRO A 155 -4.94 -9.86 13.31
C PRO A 155 -5.32 -11.33 13.57
N THR A 156 -4.78 -12.25 12.77
CA THR A 156 -4.98 -13.71 12.87
C THR A 156 -3.91 -14.43 13.71
N GLY A 157 -2.89 -13.70 14.22
CA GLY A 157 -1.85 -14.19 15.12
C GLY A 157 -0.54 -14.63 14.44
N GLU A 158 -0.50 -14.74 13.11
CA GLU A 158 0.73 -15.07 12.38
C GLU A 158 1.73 -13.90 12.37
N PRO A 159 3.05 -14.18 12.29
CA PRO A 159 4.04 -13.12 12.21
C PRO A 159 3.91 -12.33 10.90
N VAL A 160 4.04 -11.03 11.02
CA VAL A 160 4.18 -10.06 9.94
C VAL A 160 5.57 -9.45 10.04
N VAL A 161 6.32 -9.45 8.94
CA VAL A 161 7.69 -8.92 8.93
C VAL A 161 7.84 -7.79 7.94
N ILE A 162 8.78 -6.89 8.20
CA ILE A 162 9.22 -5.87 7.24
C ILE A 162 10.74 -5.81 7.29
N GLY A 163 11.41 -6.05 6.16
CA GLY A 163 12.86 -5.90 6.07
C GLY A 163 13.27 -4.43 6.24
N VAL A 164 14.37 -4.20 6.94
CA VAL A 164 15.01 -2.88 7.06
C VAL A 164 16.49 -3.08 6.80
N GLU A 165 17.04 -2.36 5.83
CA GLU A 165 18.47 -2.42 5.53
C GLU A 165 19.30 -1.81 6.68
N PRO A 166 20.59 -2.14 6.80
CA PRO A 166 21.50 -1.45 7.70
C PRO A 166 21.54 0.06 7.45
N LYS A 167 21.81 0.84 8.50
CA LYS A 167 21.93 2.31 8.44
C LYS A 167 22.89 2.78 7.35
N ASP A 168 24.06 2.17 7.26
CA ASP A 168 25.10 2.56 6.31
C ASP A 168 24.77 2.17 4.86
N SER A 169 23.72 1.36 4.65
CA SER A 169 23.12 1.07 3.34
C SER A 169 21.92 1.95 3.01
N GLY A 170 21.60 2.94 3.86
CA GLY A 170 20.46 3.86 3.69
C GLY A 170 19.25 3.52 4.53
N GLY A 171 19.24 2.38 5.22
CA GLY A 171 18.13 2.01 6.11
C GLY A 171 16.82 1.71 5.41
N ARG A 172 16.85 1.44 4.09
CA ARG A 172 15.65 1.32 3.27
C ARG A 172 14.73 0.22 3.77
N VAL A 173 13.45 0.50 3.71
CA VAL A 173 12.40 -0.40 4.15
C VAL A 173 11.93 -1.26 2.97
N GLY A 174 11.92 -2.57 3.16
CA GLY A 174 11.41 -3.53 2.18
C GLY A 174 9.89 -3.69 2.25
N SER A 175 9.36 -4.67 1.52
CA SER A 175 7.95 -5.04 1.58
C SER A 175 7.58 -5.70 2.92
N LEU A 176 6.35 -5.46 3.36
CA LEU A 176 5.72 -6.23 4.42
C LEU A 176 5.36 -7.62 3.89
N MET A 177 5.66 -8.67 4.64
CA MET A 177 5.35 -10.05 4.27
C MET A 177 4.71 -10.82 5.43
N SER A 178 3.78 -11.71 5.12
CA SER A 178 3.24 -12.68 6.09
C SER A 178 2.75 -13.95 5.40
N ALA A 179 3.03 -15.10 6.01
CA ALA A 179 2.45 -16.37 5.64
C ALA A 179 1.28 -16.69 6.58
N LEU A 180 0.06 -16.58 6.08
CA LEU A 180 -1.17 -16.66 6.85
C LEU A 180 -1.79 -18.06 6.71
N LYS A 181 -2.24 -18.64 7.83
CA LYS A 181 -2.92 -19.94 7.91
C LYS A 181 -2.21 -21.09 7.18
N GLY A 182 -0.89 -21.00 6.96
CA GLY A 182 -0.11 -21.98 6.19
C GLY A 182 -0.59 -22.18 4.75
N ARG A 183 -1.29 -21.19 4.17
CA ARG A 183 -1.92 -21.28 2.85
C ARG A 183 -1.81 -19.98 2.05
N TYR A 184 -1.93 -18.84 2.72
CA TYR A 184 -2.02 -17.55 2.05
C TYR A 184 -0.73 -16.77 2.19
N GLY A 185 -0.25 -16.20 1.09
CA GLY A 185 0.87 -15.25 1.10
C GLY A 185 0.34 -13.84 1.04
N LEU A 186 0.69 -13.01 2.03
CA LEU A 186 0.42 -11.58 2.02
C LEU A 186 1.73 -10.83 1.79
N THR A 187 1.72 -9.94 0.80
CA THR A 187 2.75 -8.93 0.60
C THR A 187 2.10 -7.56 0.54
N ILE A 188 2.69 -6.56 1.21
CA ILE A 188 2.34 -5.16 0.98
C ILE A 188 3.64 -4.46 0.57
N HIS A 189 3.63 -3.77 -0.55
CA HIS A 189 4.76 -2.99 -1.03
C HIS A 189 4.38 -1.51 -1.05
N ILE A 190 5.23 -0.65 -0.50
CA ILE A 190 5.06 0.80 -0.58
C ILE A 190 6.22 1.37 -1.38
N GLU A 191 5.90 2.01 -2.49
CA GLU A 191 6.85 2.75 -3.32
C GLU A 191 7.02 4.15 -2.71
N GLN A 192 8.10 4.35 -1.96
CA GLN A 192 8.45 5.63 -1.35
C GLN A 192 9.95 5.71 -1.05
N ASP A 193 10.65 6.65 -1.69
CA ASP A 193 12.11 6.75 -1.65
C ASP A 193 12.69 7.08 -0.26
N ASP A 194 11.93 7.79 0.58
CA ASP A 194 12.40 8.31 1.87
C ASP A 194 12.00 7.44 3.08
N LEU A 195 11.48 6.23 2.85
CA LEU A 195 11.08 5.35 3.95
C LEU A 195 12.30 4.59 4.52
N SER A 196 12.76 5.03 5.69
CA SER A 196 13.94 4.47 6.35
C SER A 196 13.70 4.18 7.84
N GLY A 197 14.19 3.03 8.30
CA GLY A 197 14.09 2.62 9.69
C GLY A 197 12.77 1.95 10.09
N ALA A 198 12.82 1.23 11.20
CA ALA A 198 11.78 0.37 11.73
C ALA A 198 10.58 1.15 12.27
N ALA A 199 10.80 2.34 12.84
CA ALA A 199 9.72 3.22 13.28
C ALA A 199 8.90 3.76 12.10
N ALA A 200 9.59 4.21 11.04
CA ALA A 200 8.94 4.70 9.83
C ALA A 200 8.20 3.55 9.11
N ALA A 201 8.84 2.38 8.99
CA ALA A 201 8.22 1.17 8.44
C ALA A 201 6.89 0.85 9.13
N ARG A 202 6.86 0.75 10.47
CA ARG A 202 5.62 0.49 11.20
C ARG A 202 4.55 1.52 10.90
N THR A 203 4.91 2.79 10.94
CA THR A 203 3.98 3.90 10.69
C THR A 203 3.38 3.84 9.29
N ALA A 204 4.20 3.54 8.27
CA ALA A 204 3.77 3.49 6.87
C ALA A 204 2.87 2.28 6.57
N TYR A 205 3.21 1.10 7.09
CA TYR A 205 2.51 -0.15 6.77
C TYR A 205 1.27 -0.42 7.63
N GLN A 206 1.22 0.10 8.86
CA GLN A 206 0.13 -0.17 9.80
C GLN A 206 -1.28 0.14 9.24
N PRO A 207 -1.52 1.27 8.53
CA PRO A 207 -2.84 1.57 7.98
C PRO A 207 -3.34 0.51 6.99
N TYR A 208 -2.45 0.01 6.13
CA TYR A 208 -2.80 -1.01 5.13
C TYR A 208 -3.06 -2.37 5.80
N LEU A 209 -2.18 -2.79 6.70
CA LEU A 209 -2.39 -4.03 7.45
C LEU A 209 -3.69 -4.01 8.27
N SER A 210 -4.02 -2.87 8.88
CA SER A 210 -5.24 -2.71 9.69
C SER A 210 -6.52 -2.66 8.85
N ALA A 211 -6.43 -2.26 7.58
CA ALA A 211 -7.56 -2.25 6.65
C ALA A 211 -7.88 -3.64 6.10
N MET A 212 -6.94 -4.58 6.18
CA MET A 212 -7.16 -5.98 5.78
C MET A 212 -8.18 -6.66 6.69
N ARG A 213 -8.96 -7.57 6.11
CA ARG A 213 -9.98 -8.36 6.80
C ARG A 213 -9.54 -9.81 6.93
N LEU A 214 -8.31 -10.05 7.40
CA LEU A 214 -7.65 -11.37 7.34
C LEU A 214 -8.42 -12.49 8.06
N ASN A 215 -9.27 -12.17 9.04
CA ASN A 215 -10.16 -13.15 9.67
C ASN A 215 -11.21 -13.74 8.72
N ALA A 216 -11.48 -13.07 7.59
CA ALA A 216 -12.39 -13.54 6.54
C ALA A 216 -11.72 -14.44 5.50
N LEU A 217 -10.41 -14.73 5.63
CA LEU A 217 -9.77 -15.78 4.85
C LEU A 217 -10.48 -17.13 5.12
N PRO A 218 -10.73 -17.94 4.08
CA PRO A 218 -11.27 -19.29 4.24
C PRO A 218 -10.40 -20.24 5.09
#